data_AF-A0A3D4MIN6-F1
#
_entry.id   AF-A0A3D4MIN6-F1
#
_cell.length_a   1.000
_cell.length_b   1.000
_cell.length_c   1.000
_cell.angle_alpha   90.00
_cell.angle_beta   90.00
_cell.angle_gamma   90.00
#
_symmetry.space_group_name_H-M   'P 1'
#
loop_
_entity.id
_entity.type
_entity.pdbx_description
1 polymer ?
#
loop_
_entity_poly.entity_id
_entity_poly.type
_entity_poly.pdbx_seq_one_letter_code
_entity_poly.pdbx_strand_id
1 'polypeptide(L)'
;MLKRKIIRTLLNYKAQMISMLLMIILGVGIFLGCNIEWYSIKTNRTNYYEDTGYPEYRIYKDSFSLDELQYVKDFSDVKYATRALTTLGSLNNNT
;
A
#
# COMPACT_ATOMS: atom_id res chain seq x y z
N MET A 1 -32.18 11.62 -37.95
CA MET A 1 -32.15 13.00 -37.43
C MET A 1 -31.42 13.16 -36.10
N LEU A 2 -31.61 12.28 -35.11
CA LEU A 2 -31.09 12.49 -33.76
C LEU A 2 -29.55 12.49 -33.65
N LYS A 3 -28.88 11.51 -34.29
CA LYS A 3 -27.40 11.37 -34.25
C LYS A 3 -26.68 12.58 -34.85
N ARG A 4 -27.16 13.10 -35.98
CA ARG A 4 -26.61 14.34 -36.60
C ARG A 4 -26.83 15.57 -35.71
N LYS A 5 -27.96 15.64 -35.00
CA LYS A 5 -28.25 16.73 -34.06
C LYS A 5 -27.29 16.71 -32.87
N ILE A 6 -27.02 15.54 -32.30
CA ILE A 6 -26.05 15.35 -31.21
C ILE A 6 -24.65 15.76 -31.63
N ILE A 7 -24.18 15.29 -32.80
CA ILE A 7 -22.84 15.63 -33.32
C ILE A 7 -22.70 17.15 -33.54
N ARG A 8 -23.72 17.78 -34.13
CA ARG A 8 -23.72 19.25 -34.32
C ARG A 8 -23.68 20.00 -32.99
N THR A 9 -24.42 19.54 -31.98
CA THR A 9 -24.41 20.15 -30.65
C THR A 9 -23.04 19.99 -29.97
N LEU A 10 -22.43 18.80 -30.03
CA LEU A 10 -21.08 18.55 -29.49
C LEU A 10 -20.03 19.47 -30.14
N LEU A 11 -20.14 19.69 -31.46
CA LEU A 11 -19.24 20.58 -32.20
C LEU A 11 -19.49 22.07 -31.95
N ASN A 12 -20.69 22.48 -31.53
CA ASN A 12 -20.99 23.87 -31.18
C ASN A 12 -20.54 24.22 -29.75
N TYR A 13 -20.62 23.27 -28.82
CA TYR A 13 -20.25 23.46 -27.40
C TYR A 13 -18.90 22.80 -27.06
N LYS A 14 -17.88 23.02 -27.89
CA LYS A 14 -16.58 22.31 -27.79
C LYS A 14 -15.94 22.44 -26.41
N ALA A 15 -15.87 23.66 -25.86
CA ALA A 15 -15.23 23.94 -24.58
C ALA A 15 -15.94 23.25 -23.40
N GLN A 16 -17.28 23.30 -23.36
CA GLN A 16 -18.07 22.65 -22.31
C GLN A 16 -17.98 21.12 -22.41
N MET A 17 -18.01 20.58 -23.63
CA MET A 17 -17.84 19.14 -23.85
C MET A 17 -16.46 18.65 -23.38
N ILE A 18 -15.39 19.41 -23.67
CA ILE A 18 -14.03 19.09 -23.20
C ILE A 18 -13.96 19.16 -21.69
N SER A 19 -14.58 20.16 -21.05
CA SER A 19 -14.62 20.26 -19.59
C SER A 19 -15.34 19.07 -18.93
N MET A 20 -16.47 18.64 -19.48
CA MET A 20 -17.17 17.44 -19.01
C MET A 20 -16.33 16.17 -19.18
N LEU A 21 -15.63 16.04 -20.32
CA LEU A 21 -14.74 14.90 -20.57
C LEU A 21 -13.58 14.88 -19.57
N LEU A 22 -12.95 16.03 -19.31
CA LEU A 22 -11.84 16.14 -18.36
C LEU A 22 -12.27 15.79 -16.93
N MET A 23 -13.45 16.24 -16.49
CA MET A 23 -14.01 15.86 -15.19
C MET A 23 -14.18 14.35 -15.07
N ILE A 24 -14.69 13.69 -16.11
CA ILE A 24 -14.86 12.22 -16.12
C ILE A 24 -13.50 11.51 -16.08
N ILE A 25 -12.55 11.96 -16.91
CA ILE A 25 -11.19 11.37 -16.96
C ILE A 25 -10.49 11.53 -15.62
N LEU A 26 -10.61 12.69 -14.97
CA LEU A 26 -10.03 12.90 -13.65
C LEU A 26 -10.65 11.96 -12.60
N GLY A 27 -11.98 11.84 -12.57
CA GLY A 27 -12.65 10.93 -11.63
C GLY A 27 -12.26 9.47 -11.84
N VAL A 28 -12.29 8.99 -13.09
CA VAL A 28 -11.90 7.62 -13.43
C VAL A 28 -10.40 7.39 -13.22
N GLY A 29 -9.57 8.37 -13.58
CA GLY A 29 -8.12 8.30 -13.45
C GLY A 29 -7.66 8.18 -12.00
N ILE A 30 -8.25 8.96 -11.09
CA ILE A 30 -7.96 8.85 -9.65
C ILE A 30 -8.38 7.47 -9.13
N PHE A 31 -9.58 6.99 -9.51
CA PHE A 31 -10.07 5.70 -9.06
C PHE A 31 -9.18 4.53 -9.52
N LEU A 32 -8.80 4.51 -10.80
CA LEU A 32 -7.90 3.51 -11.36
C LEU A 32 -6.49 3.63 -10.76
N GLY A 33 -5.98 4.85 -10.63
CA GLY A 33 -4.66 5.12 -10.05
C GLY A 33 -4.54 4.58 -8.63
N CYS A 34 -5.49 4.91 -7.75
CA CYS A 34 -5.50 4.38 -6.39
C CYS A 34 -5.59 2.85 -6.34
N ASN A 35 -6.35 2.22 -7.26
CA ASN A 35 -6.48 0.76 -7.30
C ASN A 35 -5.16 0.07 -7.68
N ILE A 36 -4.50 0.59 -8.73
CA ILE A 36 -3.23 0.06 -9.21
C ILE A 36 -2.14 0.26 -8.15
N GLU A 37 -2.08 1.45 -7.54
CA GLU A 37 -1.13 1.74 -6.45
C GLU A 37 -1.34 0.81 -5.25
N TRP A 38 -2.58 0.52 -4.87
CA TRP A 38 -2.87 -0.39 -3.76
C TRP A 38 -2.31 -1.79 -4.00
N TYR A 39 -2.50 -2.32 -5.21
CA TYR A 39 -1.97 -3.63 -5.59
C TYR A 39 -0.44 -3.64 -5.65
N SER A 40 0.16 -2.56 -6.18
CA SER A 40 1.61 -2.38 -6.25
C SER A 40 2.24 -2.35 -4.86
N ILE A 41 1.70 -1.56 -3.93
CA ILE A 41 2.18 -1.48 -2.54
C ILE A 41 2.11 -2.84 -1.86
N LYS A 42 1.02 -3.60 -2.06
CA LYS A 42 0.89 -4.94 -1.48
C LYS A 42 2.00 -5.86 -2.00
N THR A 43 2.17 -5.92 -3.31
CA THR A 43 3.16 -6.80 -3.96
C THR A 43 4.58 -6.41 -3.56
N ASN A 44 4.92 -5.13 -3.61
CA ASN A 44 6.24 -4.65 -3.26
C ASN A 44 6.57 -4.89 -1.79
N ARG A 45 5.60 -4.70 -0.88
CA ARG A 45 5.80 -5.01 0.54
C ARG A 45 6.06 -6.50 0.75
N THR A 46 5.24 -7.37 0.16
CA THR A 46 5.41 -8.83 0.28
C THR A 46 6.78 -9.25 -0.25
N ASN A 47 7.16 -8.83 -1.45
CA ASN A 47 8.48 -9.14 -2.02
C ASN A 47 9.62 -8.62 -1.13
N TYR A 48 9.51 -7.39 -0.61
CA TYR A 48 10.52 -6.84 0.28
C TYR A 48 10.72 -7.69 1.54
N TYR A 49 9.64 -8.14 2.20
CA TYR A 49 9.75 -9.00 3.39
C TYR A 49 10.32 -10.38 3.06
N GLU A 50 9.92 -10.98 1.94
CA GLU A 50 10.44 -12.28 1.50
C GLU A 50 11.92 -12.23 1.12
N ASP A 51 12.35 -11.20 0.37
CA ASP A 51 13.73 -11.05 -0.12
C ASP A 51 14.72 -10.71 1.00
N THR A 52 14.30 -9.89 1.97
CA THR A 52 15.17 -9.42 3.07
C THR A 52 15.08 -10.29 4.32
N GLY A 53 14.08 -11.18 4.40
CA GLY A 53 13.74 -11.91 5.62
C GLY A 53 13.30 -10.98 6.76
N TYR A 54 12.88 -9.76 6.46
CA TYR A 54 12.47 -8.79 7.46
C TYR A 54 11.11 -9.19 8.07
N PRO A 55 10.94 -9.09 9.40
CA PRO A 55 9.70 -9.52 10.04
C PRO A 55 8.54 -8.54 9.75
N GLU A 56 7.40 -9.07 9.32
CA GLU A 56 6.16 -8.29 9.12
C GLU A 56 5.64 -7.69 10.43
N TYR A 57 5.80 -8.42 11.54
CA TYR A 57 5.38 -8.00 12.87
C TYR A 57 6.52 -8.08 13.87
N ARG A 58 6.62 -7.07 14.74
CA ARG A 58 7.52 -7.04 15.89
C ARG A 58 6.72 -6.79 17.14
N ILE A 59 6.79 -7.73 18.07
CA ILE A 59 6.14 -7.63 19.39
C ILE A 59 7.23 -7.22 20.38
N TYR A 60 6.96 -6.18 21.18
CA TYR A 60 7.88 -5.67 22.18
C TYR A 60 7.43 -6.06 23.59
N LYS A 61 8.37 -6.59 24.37
CA LYS A 61 8.22 -6.95 25.77
C LYS A 61 9.61 -6.92 26.41
N ASP A 62 9.68 -6.68 27.72
CA ASP A 62 10.95 -6.65 28.45
C ASP A 62 11.73 -7.96 28.34
N SER A 63 11.03 -9.10 28.32
CA SER A 63 11.62 -10.39 27.97
C SER A 63 10.55 -11.36 27.44
N PHE A 64 10.96 -12.20 26.49
CA PHE A 64 10.17 -13.32 25.99
C PHE A 64 10.75 -14.63 26.51
N SER A 65 9.90 -15.55 26.93
CA SER A 65 10.29 -16.93 27.26
C SER A 65 10.38 -17.81 26.01
N LEU A 66 10.88 -19.04 26.14
CA LEU A 66 10.86 -20.02 25.04
C LEU A 66 9.46 -20.54 24.77
N ASP A 67 8.64 -20.72 25.82
CA ASP A 67 7.27 -21.19 25.71
C ASP A 67 6.39 -20.18 24.95
N GLU A 68 6.58 -18.88 25.20
CA GLU A 68 5.89 -17.81 24.46
C GLU A 68 6.28 -17.78 22.99
N LEU A 69 7.55 -18.09 22.65
CA LEU A 69 7.97 -18.21 21.26
C LEU A 69 7.29 -19.40 20.57
N GLN A 70 7.18 -20.53 21.27
CA GLN A 70 6.52 -21.72 20.72
C GLN A 70 5.03 -21.47 20.50
N TYR A 71 4.35 -20.83 21.47
CA TYR A 71 2.96 -20.43 21.33
C TYR A 71 2.72 -19.58 20.08
N VAL A 72 3.63 -18.63 19.76
CA VAL A 72 3.52 -17.82 18.55
C VAL A 72 3.77 -18.64 17.28
N LYS A 73 4.65 -19.63 17.31
CA LYS A 73 4.91 -20.53 16.16
C LYS A 73 3.76 -21.49 15.87
N ASP A 74 2.94 -21.80 16.87
CA ASP A 74 1.84 -22.74 16.74
C ASP A 74 0.63 -22.16 15.99
N PHE A 75 0.59 -20.85 15.74
CA PHE A 75 -0.44 -20.23 14.89
C PHE A 75 -0.27 -20.65 13.42
N SER A 76 -1.37 -21.04 12.77
CA SER A 76 -1.39 -21.49 11.37
C SER A 76 -0.81 -20.49 10.38
N ASP A 77 -0.92 -19.21 10.69
CA ASP A 77 -0.56 -18.10 9.81
C ASP A 77 0.88 -17.62 10.05
N VAL A 78 1.59 -18.20 11.02
CA VAL A 78 2.97 -17.84 11.35
C VAL A 78 3.93 -18.78 10.64
N LYS A 79 4.60 -18.27 9.60
CA LYS A 79 5.61 -19.03 8.86
C LYS A 79 6.93 -19.17 9.64
N TYR A 80 7.36 -18.10 10.30
CA TYR A 80 8.58 -18.04 11.10
C TYR A 80 8.41 -17.06 12.27
N ALA A 81 8.96 -17.41 13.43
CA ALA A 81 9.07 -16.51 14.57
C ALA A 81 10.45 -16.64 15.22
N THR A 82 11.03 -15.50 15.60
CA THR A 82 12.31 -15.42 16.30
C THR A 82 12.28 -14.33 17.35
N ARG A 83 13.17 -14.44 18.34
CA ARG A 83 13.37 -13.43 19.38
C ARG A 83 14.55 -12.55 19.00
N ALA A 84 14.40 -11.25 19.13
CA ALA A 84 15.47 -10.29 18.90
C ALA A 84 15.67 -9.42 20.16
N LEU A 85 16.93 -9.19 20.53
CA LEU A 85 17.30 -8.23 21.56
C LEU A 85 17.48 -6.86 20.91
N THR A 86 16.85 -5.83 21.46
CA THR A 86 17.05 -4.44 21.01
C THR A 86 17.50 -3.61 22.20
N THR A 87 18.67 -3.00 22.07
CA THR A 87 19.24 -2.11 23.08
C THR A 87 19.37 -0.72 22.49
N LEU A 88 18.93 0.30 23.24
CA LEU A 88 19.13 1.70 22.87
C LEU A 88 20.55 2.13 23.26
N GLY A 89 21.40 2.36 22.27
CA GLY A 89 22.71 2.98 22.47
C GLY A 89 22.59 4.50 22.33
N SER A 90 22.95 5.25 23.38
CA SER A 90 23.13 6.71 23.28
C SER A 90 24.62 6.98 23.04
N LEU A 91 24.95 7.59 21.90
CA LEU A 91 26.30 8.11 21.66
C LEU A 91 26.43 9.44 22.42
N ASN A 92 27.05 9.39 23.59
CA ASN A 92 27.42 10.59 24.32
C ASN A 92 28.67 11.21 23.67
N ASN A 93 28.47 12.16 22.76
CA ASN A 93 29.55 12.93 22.15
C ASN A 93 30.09 13.96 23.17
N ASN A 94 30.84 13.49 24.16
CA ASN A 94 31.70 14.34 24.99
C ASN A 94 33.15 14.17 24.53
N THR A 95 33.50 14.86 23.44
CA THR A 95 34.88 15.25 23.07
C THR A 95 34.84 16.60 22.41
#